data_AF-A0A8X6LDY6-F1
#
_entry.id   AF-A0A8X6LDY6-F1
#
_cell.length_a   1.000
_cell.length_b   1.000
_cell.length_c   1.000
_cell.angle_alpha   90.00
_cell.angle_beta   90.00
_cell.angle_gamma   90.00
#
_symmetry.space_group_name_H-M   'P 1'
#
loop_
_entity.id
_entity.type
_entity.pdbx_description
1 polymer ?
#
loop_
_entity_poly.entity_id
_entity_poly.type
_entity_poly.pdbx_seq_one_letter_code
_entity_poly.pdbx_strand_id
1 'polypeptide(L)'
;MGISIHAPTDPTRIDAHGVNNTLDIALAKGLHAISATSISELTSDHNPVNFDISLKNFNSPSLSSCSFPNWTKFQTVLTESIPWNKAISNENDIEQSIINLNNKIQEAIHTTSTYKAIHHPVSIIPHQLREKIKQKK
;
A
#
# COMPACT_ATOMS: atom_id res chain seq x y z
N MET A 1 -11.61 -20.87 1.66
CA MET A 1 -11.91 -19.47 2.04
C MET A 1 -12.40 -18.73 0.82
N GLY A 2 -13.62 -18.17 0.87
CA GLY A 2 -14.22 -17.45 -0.25
C GLY A 2 -13.65 -16.04 -0.43
N ILE A 3 -13.91 -15.46 -1.61
CA ILE A 3 -13.71 -14.03 -1.88
C ILE A 3 -14.99 -13.31 -1.42
N SER A 4 -14.84 -12.16 -0.78
CA SER A 4 -15.92 -11.26 -0.37
C SER A 4 -15.75 -9.88 -1.01
N ILE A 5 -16.87 -9.20 -1.23
CA ILE A 5 -16.91 -7.83 -1.75
C ILE A 5 -17.42 -6.93 -0.63
N HIS A 6 -16.74 -5.82 -0.39
CA HIS A 6 -17.09 -4.83 0.62
C HIS A 6 -17.22 -3.46 -0.03
N ALA A 7 -18.35 -2.81 0.20
CA ALA A 7 -18.66 -1.49 -0.32
C ALA A 7 -19.32 -0.67 0.80
N PRO A 8 -19.10 0.65 0.86
CA PRO A 8 -19.80 1.50 1.79
C PRO A 8 -21.29 1.59 1.42
N THR A 9 -22.14 1.85 2.40
CA THR A 9 -23.57 2.07 2.18
C THR A 9 -23.85 3.44 1.55
N ASP A 10 -22.98 4.40 1.82
CA ASP A 10 -23.07 5.75 1.28
C ASP A 10 -22.36 5.84 -0.08
N PRO A 11 -22.85 6.71 -0.99
CA PRO A 11 -22.26 6.88 -2.32
C PRO A 11 -20.80 7.33 -2.26
N THR A 12 -19.97 6.69 -3.09
CA THR A 12 -18.54 7.02 -3.20
C THR A 12 -18.26 8.00 -4.34
N ARG A 13 -19.23 8.25 -5.21
CA ARG A 13 -19.15 9.24 -6.28
C ARG A 13 -20.47 9.98 -6.42
N ILE A 14 -20.37 11.30 -6.54
CA ILE A 14 -21.50 12.18 -6.85
C ILE A 14 -21.14 12.92 -8.13
N ASP A 15 -21.86 12.65 -9.21
CA ASP A 15 -21.59 13.33 -10.48
C ASP A 15 -22.16 14.75 -10.52
N ALA A 16 -21.84 15.50 -11.58
CA ALA A 16 -22.28 16.88 -11.76
C ALA A 16 -23.81 17.05 -11.85
N HIS A 17 -24.55 15.96 -12.09
CA HIS A 17 -26.02 15.94 -12.14
C HIS A 17 -26.64 15.47 -10.81
N GLY A 18 -25.83 15.23 -9.78
CA GLY A 18 -26.26 14.75 -8.47
C GLY A 18 -26.59 13.25 -8.45
N VAL A 19 -26.11 12.49 -9.43
CA VAL A 19 -26.27 11.02 -9.45
C VAL A 19 -25.27 10.39 -8.49
N ASN A 20 -25.81 9.66 -7.53
CA ASN A 20 -25.08 8.99 -6.47
C ASN A 20 -24.73 7.55 -6.87
N ASN A 21 -23.43 7.24 -6.97
CA ASN A 21 -22.94 5.92 -7.32
C ASN A 21 -21.96 5.38 -6.26
N THR A 22 -21.92 4.05 -6.11
CA THR A 22 -20.90 3.35 -5.31
C THR A 22 -19.98 2.62 -6.28
N LEU A 23 -18.80 3.18 -6.52
CA LEU A 23 -17.81 2.65 -7.46
C LEU A 23 -16.56 2.13 -6.74
N ASP A 24 -16.30 2.64 -5.54
CA ASP A 24 -15.10 2.35 -4.77
C ASP A 24 -15.39 1.18 -3.81
N ILE A 25 -14.86 0.00 -4.16
CA ILE A 25 -15.13 -1.27 -3.46
C ILE A 25 -13.83 -2.01 -3.15
N ALA A 26 -13.86 -2.83 -2.10
CA ALA A 26 -12.77 -3.72 -1.74
C ALA A 26 -13.12 -5.18 -2.03
N LEU A 27 -12.22 -5.88 -2.71
CA LEU A 27 -12.25 -7.34 -2.86
C LEU A 27 -11.32 -7.95 -1.80
N ALA A 28 -11.85 -8.86 -0.99
CA ALA A 28 -11.13 -9.46 0.10
C ALA A 28 -11.18 -10.98 0.03
N LYS A 29 -10.11 -11.65 0.49
CA LYS A 29 -10.04 -13.11 0.60
C LYS A 29 -9.38 -13.48 1.90
N GLY A 30 -10.05 -14.29 2.71
CA GLY A 30 -9.50 -14.74 4.00
C GLY A 30 -9.49 -13.68 5.10
N LEU A 31 -10.26 -12.59 4.94
CA LEU A 31 -10.46 -11.58 5.99
C LEU A 31 -11.80 -11.85 6.68
N HIS A 32 -11.80 -11.76 8.01
CA HIS A 32 -12.96 -12.16 8.83
C HIS A 32 -14.00 -11.05 9.00
N ALA A 33 -13.59 -9.78 8.99
CA ALA A 33 -14.51 -8.65 9.00
C ALA A 33 -13.86 -7.44 8.35
N ILE A 34 -14.60 -6.81 7.43
CA ILE A 34 -14.26 -5.53 6.82
C ILE A 34 -15.53 -4.68 6.85
N SER A 35 -15.48 -3.52 7.50
CA SER A 35 -16.47 -2.46 7.30
C SER A 35 -15.95 -1.45 6.31
N ALA A 36 -16.85 -0.86 5.55
CA ALA A 36 -16.55 0.17 4.56
C ALA A 36 -17.42 1.39 4.85
N THR A 37 -16.81 2.57 4.88
CA THR A 37 -17.50 3.82 5.23
C THR A 37 -17.05 4.90 4.26
N SER A 38 -17.99 5.54 3.57
CA SER A 38 -17.67 6.69 2.73
C SER A 38 -17.54 7.93 3.61
N ILE A 39 -16.54 8.76 3.33
CA ILE A 39 -16.27 10.00 4.04
C ILE A 39 -16.62 11.13 3.09
N SER A 40 -17.63 11.93 3.43
CA SER A 40 -18.03 13.07 2.62
C SER A 40 -16.92 14.12 2.60
N GLU A 41 -16.23 14.25 1.47
CA GLU A 41 -15.20 15.25 1.25
C GLU A 41 -15.54 16.05 -0.02
N LEU A 42 -15.54 17.38 0.08
CA LEU A 42 -16.09 18.26 -0.97
C LEU A 42 -15.06 18.68 -2.04
N THR A 43 -13.86 18.10 -2.01
CA THR A 43 -12.73 18.50 -2.87
C THR A 43 -12.64 17.70 -4.16
N SER A 44 -13.37 16.59 -4.28
CA SER A 44 -13.41 15.69 -5.44
C SER A 44 -14.86 15.28 -5.74
N ASP A 45 -15.10 14.79 -6.96
CA ASP A 45 -16.35 14.11 -7.32
C ASP A 45 -16.45 12.69 -6.74
N HIS A 46 -15.36 12.20 -6.11
CA HIS A 46 -15.32 10.98 -5.31
C HIS A 46 -15.14 11.28 -3.82
N ASN A 47 -15.95 10.61 -2.99
CA ASN A 47 -15.77 10.56 -1.55
C ASN A 47 -14.74 9.47 -1.20
N PRO A 48 -13.71 9.78 -0.39
CA PRO A 48 -12.82 8.76 0.16
C PRO A 48 -13.59 7.64 0.87
N VAL A 49 -13.08 6.40 0.79
CA VAL A 49 -13.66 5.25 1.49
C VAL A 49 -12.68 4.71 2.51
N ASN A 50 -13.11 4.66 3.77
CA ASN A 50 -12.38 3.99 4.83
C ASN A 50 -12.80 2.51 4.90
N PHE A 51 -11.82 1.60 4.94
CA PHE A 51 -12.06 0.18 5.13
C PHE A 51 -11.44 -0.29 6.46
N ASP A 52 -12.27 -0.56 7.47
CA ASP A 52 -11.76 -1.08 8.75
C ASP A 52 -11.73 -2.59 8.71
N ILE A 53 -10.53 -3.16 8.80
CA ILE A 53 -10.30 -4.60 8.71
C ILE A 53 -10.00 -5.14 10.11
N SER A 54 -10.85 -6.05 10.60
CA SER A 54 -10.55 -6.78 11.84
C SER A 54 -9.71 -8.01 11.53
N LEU A 55 -8.42 -7.91 11.80
CA LEU A 55 -7.51 -9.03 11.67
C LEU A 55 -7.45 -9.81 12.99
N LYS A 56 -8.28 -10.83 13.16
CA LYS A 56 -8.06 -11.82 14.22
C LYS A 56 -6.79 -12.61 13.89
N ASN A 57 -5.78 -12.53 14.76
CA ASN A 57 -4.52 -13.29 14.71
C ASN A 57 -3.48 -12.87 13.65
N PHE A 58 -3.50 -11.63 13.15
CA PHE A 58 -2.29 -11.11 12.51
C PHE A 58 -1.29 -10.77 13.62
N ASN A 59 -0.29 -11.63 13.80
CA ASN A 59 0.99 -11.12 14.27
C ASN A 59 1.44 -10.17 13.17
N SER A 60 1.28 -8.86 13.39
CA SER A 60 1.84 -7.85 12.49
C SER A 60 3.28 -8.30 12.23
N PRO A 61 3.69 -8.59 10.98
CA PRO A 61 5.11 -8.72 10.73
C PRO A 61 5.69 -7.42 11.26
N SER A 62 6.54 -7.50 12.29
CA SER A 62 7.18 -6.29 12.80
C SER A 62 7.79 -5.65 11.57
N LEU A 63 7.30 -4.48 11.18
CA LEU A 63 7.79 -3.78 10.01
C LEU A 63 9.19 -3.33 10.43
N SER A 64 10.17 -4.23 10.32
CA SER A 64 11.50 -4.03 10.91
C SER A 64 12.23 -2.92 10.17
N SER A 65 11.79 -2.60 8.95
CA SER A 65 12.32 -1.53 8.13
C SER A 65 11.24 -0.96 7.22
N CYS A 66 11.20 0.37 7.10
CA CYS A 66 10.50 1.05 6.01
C CYS A 66 11.53 1.43 4.93
N SER A 67 11.17 1.20 3.65
CA SER A 67 11.99 1.58 2.50
C SER A 67 11.58 2.97 2.02
N PHE A 68 12.55 3.87 1.91
CA PHE A 68 12.37 5.22 1.38
C PHE A 68 13.15 5.35 0.07
N PRO A 69 12.50 5.21 -1.09
CA PRO A 69 13.15 5.40 -2.38
C PRO A 69 13.58 6.87 -2.57
N ASN A 70 14.84 7.09 -2.92
CA ASN A 70 15.28 8.40 -3.42
C ASN A 70 14.87 8.52 -4.89
N TRP A 71 13.72 9.17 -5.14
CA TRP A 71 13.15 9.29 -6.49
C TRP A 71 14.05 10.01 -7.49
N THR A 72 14.81 11.02 -7.05
CA THR A 72 15.75 11.73 -7.93
C THR A 72 16.87 10.81 -8.40
N LYS A 73 17.50 10.06 -7.48
CA LYS A 73 18.52 9.07 -7.83
C LYS A 73 17.95 7.92 -8.65
N PHE A 74 16.75 7.45 -8.30
CA PHE A 74 16.04 6.42 -9.04
C PHE A 74 15.88 6.81 -10.50
N GLN A 75 15.39 8.04 -10.74
CA GLN A 75 15.21 8.56 -12.10
C GLN A 75 16.53 8.60 -12.87
N THR A 76 17.60 9.13 -12.26
CA THR A 76 18.94 9.15 -12.89
C THR A 76 19.41 7.75 -13.28
N VAL A 77 19.39 6.80 -12.33
CA VAL A 77 19.82 5.41 -12.57
C VAL A 77 18.97 4.74 -13.65
N LEU A 78 17.66 4.95 -13.64
CA LEU A 78 16.78 4.36 -14.63
C LEU A 78 17.02 4.94 -16.03
N THR A 79 17.22 6.25 -16.14
CA THR A 79 17.49 6.90 -17.44
C THR A 79 18.82 6.49 -18.05
N GLU A 80 19.85 6.28 -17.22
CA GLU A 80 21.19 5.89 -17.67
C GLU A 80 21.29 4.39 -18.00
N SER A 81 20.49 3.54 -17.35
CA SER A 81 20.61 2.08 -17.45
C SER A 81 19.74 1.44 -18.54
N ILE A 82 18.77 2.17 -19.10
CA ILE A 82 17.85 1.66 -20.12
C ILE A 82 18.21 2.26 -21.48
N PRO A 83 18.51 1.43 -22.50
CA PRO A 83 18.64 1.90 -23.87
C PRO A 83 17.25 2.16 -24.48
N TRP A 84 16.72 3.36 -24.25
CA TRP A 84 15.37 3.77 -24.67
C TRP A 84 15.13 3.71 -26.19
N ASN A 85 16.20 3.72 -26.98
CA ASN A 85 16.18 3.69 -28.44
C ASN A 85 16.48 2.30 -29.03
N LYS A 86 16.26 1.22 -28.28
CA LYS A 86 16.44 -0.14 -28.79
C LYS A 86 15.45 -0.41 -29.93
N ALA A 87 15.95 -0.82 -31.09
CA ALA A 87 15.12 -1.25 -32.20
C ALA A 87 14.38 -2.55 -31.84
N ILE A 88 13.08 -2.59 -32.13
CA ILE A 88 12.22 -3.77 -31.94
C ILE A 88 11.87 -4.29 -33.32
N SER A 89 12.34 -5.50 -33.65
CA SER A 89 12.15 -6.07 -34.99
C SER A 89 11.26 -7.31 -34.99
N ASN A 90 11.08 -7.96 -33.83
CA ASN A 90 10.28 -9.16 -33.67
C ASN A 90 9.67 -9.24 -32.26
N GLU A 91 8.75 -10.19 -32.05
CA GLU A 91 8.08 -10.41 -30.77
C GLU A 91 9.08 -10.70 -29.64
N ASN A 92 10.07 -11.56 -29.88
CA ASN A 92 11.09 -11.86 -28.86
C ASN A 92 11.86 -10.61 -28.40
N ASP A 93 12.10 -9.62 -29.26
CA ASP A 93 12.70 -8.34 -28.86
C ASP A 93 11.79 -7.58 -27.86
N ILE A 94 10.47 -7.71 -27.99
CA ILE A 94 9.48 -7.13 -27.06
C ILE A 94 9.57 -7.83 -25.71
N GLU A 95 9.49 -9.16 -25.66
CA GLU A 95 9.62 -9.92 -24.41
C GLU A 95 10.91 -9.57 -23.67
N GLN A 96 12.04 -9.55 -24.39
CA GLN A 96 13.35 -9.25 -23.79
C GLN A 96 13.41 -7.80 -23.28
N SER A 97 12.76 -6.86 -23.96
CA SER A 97 12.72 -5.46 -23.53
C SER A 97 11.85 -5.27 -22.28
N ILE A 98 10.74 -6.01 -22.17
CA ILE A 98 9.89 -6.04 -20.96
C ILE A 98 10.66 -6.62 -19.77
N ILE A 99 11.34 -7.76 -19.97
CA ILE A 99 12.16 -8.39 -18.93
C ILE A 99 13.25 -7.43 -18.46
N ASN A 100 13.97 -6.80 -19.40
CA ASN A 100 15.03 -5.86 -19.08
C ASN A 100 14.49 -4.63 -18.32
N LEU A 101 13.37 -4.05 -18.77
CA LEU A 101 12.73 -2.91 -18.10
C LEU A 101 12.36 -3.26 -16.64
N ASN A 102 11.71 -4.41 -16.44
CA ASN A 102 11.34 -4.87 -15.09
C ASN A 102 12.57 -5.06 -14.19
N ASN A 103 13.60 -5.71 -14.71
CA ASN A 103 14.84 -5.92 -13.97
C ASN A 103 15.51 -4.60 -13.59
N LYS A 104 15.56 -3.62 -14.53
CA LYS A 104 16.15 -2.31 -14.28
C LYS A 104 15.35 -1.46 -13.30
N ILE A 105 14.03 -1.52 -13.33
CA ILE A 105 13.18 -0.85 -12.32
C ILE A 105 13.45 -1.42 -10.92
N GLN A 106 13.50 -2.76 -10.80
CA GLN A 106 13.76 -3.41 -9.51
C GLN A 106 15.17 -3.10 -8.99
N GLU A 107 16.18 -3.18 -9.85
CA GLU A 107 17.58 -2.85 -9.53
C GLU A 107 17.71 -1.39 -9.09
N ALA A 108 17.09 -0.46 -9.82
CA ALA A 108 17.10 0.96 -9.48
C ALA A 108 16.43 1.22 -8.13
N ILE A 109 15.24 0.67 -7.87
CA ILE A 109 14.56 0.80 -6.57
C ILE A 109 15.44 0.23 -5.45
N HIS A 110 16.02 -0.94 -5.63
CA HIS A 110 16.85 -1.57 -4.59
C HIS A 110 18.09 -0.75 -4.27
N THR A 111 18.76 -0.20 -5.28
CA THR A 111 20.02 0.55 -5.12
C THR A 111 19.81 1.99 -4.62
N THR A 112 18.68 2.62 -4.95
CA THR A 112 18.43 4.02 -4.59
C THR A 112 17.53 4.18 -3.35
N SER A 113 17.00 3.08 -2.81
CA SER A 113 16.21 3.11 -1.58
C SER A 113 17.09 3.06 -0.35
N THR A 114 16.65 3.80 0.68
CA THR A 114 17.24 3.71 2.01
C THR A 114 16.30 2.96 2.93
N TYR A 115 16.83 1.99 3.66
CA TYR A 115 16.06 1.26 4.67
C TYR A 115 16.31 1.90 6.02
N LYS A 116 15.25 2.37 6.66
CA LYS A 116 15.31 2.83 8.05
C LYS A 116 14.64 1.79 8.92
N ALA A 117 15.37 1.32 9.94
CA ALA A 117 14.77 0.50 10.97
C ALA A 117 13.69 1.32 11.68
N ILE A 118 12.49 0.74 11.82
CA ILE A 118 11.46 1.36 12.65
C ILE A 118 11.85 1.06 14.10
N HIS A 119 12.55 2.00 14.71
CA HIS A 119 12.74 1.99 16.15
C HIS A 119 11.39 2.33 16.78
N HIS A 120 10.66 1.30 17.23
CA HIS A 120 9.64 1.55 18.23
C HIS A 120 10.37 2.15 19.44
N PRO A 121 10.01 3.35 19.92
CA PRO A 121 10.47 3.76 21.23
C PRO A 121 10.07 2.63 22.16
N VAL A 122 11.05 2.00 22.82
CA VAL A 122 10.77 0.99 23.83
C VAL A 122 9.80 1.67 24.78
N SER A 123 8.54 1.25 24.77
CA SER A 123 7.53 1.84 25.62
C SER A 123 7.99 1.56 27.04
N ILE A 124 8.59 2.57 27.68
CA ILE A 124 8.89 2.53 29.10
C ILE A 124 7.52 2.46 29.74
N ILE A 125 7.06 1.25 30.05
CA ILE A 125 5.81 1.03 30.78
C ILE A 125 5.96 1.85 32.06
N PRO A 126 5.14 2.90 32.28
CA PRO A 126 5.21 3.69 33.49
C PRO A 126 5.17 2.77 34.72
N HIS A 127 5.98 3.07 35.72
CA HIS A 127 6.17 2.21 36.91
C HIS A 127 4.84 1.73 37.50
N GLN A 128 3.85 2.63 37.56
CA GLN A 128 2.51 2.35 38.08
C GLN A 128 1.79 1.20 37.34
N LEU A 129 1.98 1.07 36.03
CA LEU A 129 1.40 -0.02 35.24
C LEU A 129 2.15 -1.33 35.44
N ARG A 130 3.49 -1.30 35.62
CA ARG A 130 4.27 -2.51 35.96
C ARG A 130 3.83 -3.11 37.29
N GLU A 131 3.60 -2.27 38.30
CA GLU A 131 3.17 -2.74 39.61
C GLU A 131 1.75 -3.34 39.57
N LYS A 132 0.83 -2.74 38.81
CA LYS A 132 -0.52 -3.31 38.61
C LYS A 132 -0.51 -4.65 37.87
N ILE A 133 0.42 -4.86 36.94
CA ILE A 133 0.57 -6.15 36.23
C ILE A 133 1.11 -7.23 37.17
N LYS A 134 2.06 -6.90 38.06
CA LYS A 134 2.59 -7.85 39.07
C LYS A 134 1.52 -8.27 40.07
N GLN A 135 0.61 -7.38 40.44
CA GLN A 135 -0.47 -7.65 41.39
C GLN A 135 -1.64 -8.47 40.81
N LYS A 136 -1.67 -8.71 39.49
CA LYS A 136 -2.71 -9.51 38.80
C LYS A 136 -2.28 -10.95 38.51
N LYS A 137 -1.09 -11.37 38.94
CA LYS A 137 -0.65 -12.78 38.97
C LYS A 137 -0.84 -13.33 40.37
#